data_AF-A0A813Z232-F1
#
_entry.id   AF-A0A813Z232-F1
#
_cell.length_a   1.000
_cell.length_b   1.000
_cell.length_c   1.000
_cell.angle_alpha   90.00
_cell.angle_beta   90.00
_cell.angle_gamma   90.00
#
_symmetry.space_group_name_H-M   'P 1'
#
loop_
_entity.id
_entity.type
_entity.pdbx_description
1 polymer ?
#
loop_
_entity_poly.entity_id
_entity_poly.type
_entity_poly.pdbx_seq_one_letter_code
_entity_poly.pdbx_strand_id
1 'polypeptide(L)' 'MIQKLKLTKVDGKTESLRVDIEGNVCELDFLVIDHEDNDGLLGFDWFVRTGASFNPSLRCLNFLMV' A
#
# COMPACT_ATOMS: atom_id res chain seq x y z
N MET A 1 14.92 7.59 -4.09
CA MET A 1 15.21 6.50 -5.06
C MET A 1 13.92 5.72 -5.23
N ILE A 2 13.27 5.76 -6.39
CA ILE A 2 12.11 4.91 -6.66
C ILE A 2 12.68 3.56 -7.09
N GLN A 3 12.46 2.52 -6.29
CA GLN A 3 12.85 1.17 -6.69
C GLN A 3 11.87 0.69 -7.76
N LYS A 4 12.42 0.19 -8.87
CA LYS A 4 11.62 -0.41 -9.94
C LYS A 4 11.36 -1.86 -9.55
N LEU A 5 10.19 -2.15 -9.00
CA LEU A 5 9.79 -3.52 -8.72
C LEU A 5 9.61 -4.27 -10.05
N LYS A 6 10.32 -5.37 -10.25
CA LYS A 6 10.13 -6.23 -11.41
C LYS A 6 9.08 -7.28 -11.08
N LEU A 7 7.82 -6.96 -11.34
CA LEU A 7 6.73 -7.92 -11.24
C LEU A 7 6.85 -8.93 -12.39
N THR A 8 7.28 -10.14 -12.07
CA THR A 8 7.46 -11.23 -13.04
C THR A 8 6.23 -12.13 -13.13
N LYS A 9 5.50 -12.30 -12.03
CA LYS A 9 4.30 -13.16 -11.95
C LYS A 9 3.41 -12.73 -10.78
N VAL A 10 2.10 -12.84 -10.99
CA VAL A 10 1.08 -12.73 -9.92
C VAL A 10 0.54 -14.12 -9.67
N ASP A 11 0.66 -14.60 -8.44
CA ASP A 11 0.24 -15.95 -8.03
C ASP A 11 -1.19 -16.00 -7.51
N GLY A 12 -1.75 -14.85 -7.13
CA GLY A 12 -3.14 -14.77 -6.72
C GLY A 12 -3.59 -13.38 -6.31
N LYS A 13 -4.76 -13.34 -5.70
CA LYS A 13 -5.37 -12.15 -5.12
C LYS A 13 -5.95 -12.54 -3.76
N THR A 14 -5.79 -11.67 -2.76
CA THR A 14 -6.41 -11.88 -1.45
C THR A 14 -7.92 -11.60 -1.53
N GLU A 15 -8.66 -12.11 -0.55
CA GLU A 15 -9.95 -11.49 -0.21
C GLU A 15 -9.72 -10.04 0.26
N SER A 16 -10.78 -9.24 0.35
CA SER A 16 -10.68 -7.88 0.88
C SER A 16 -10.18 -7.93 2.33
N LEU A 17 -9.03 -7.30 2.55
CA LEU A 17 -8.38 -7.20 3.84
C LEU A 17 -8.64 -5.82 4.43
N ARG A 18 -9.00 -5.79 5.71
CA ARG A 18 -9.03 -4.56 6.50
C ARG A 18 -7.60 -4.17 6.86
N VAL A 19 -7.12 -3.09 6.25
CA VAL A 19 -5.80 -2.51 6.49
C VAL A 19 -5.97 -1.34 7.45
N ASP A 20 -5.24 -1.38 8.57
CA ASP A 20 -5.18 -0.30 9.55
C ASP A 20 -3.74 0.19 9.68
N ILE A 21 -3.51 1.45 9.32
CA ILE A 21 -2.21 2.11 9.45
C ILE A 21 -2.44 3.36 10.27
N GLU A 22 -1.98 3.38 11.52
CA GLU A 22 -2.12 4.52 12.44
C GLU A 22 -3.58 5.04 12.51
N GLY A 23 -4.57 4.13 12.55
CA GLY A 23 -5.99 4.48 12.62
C GLY A 23 -6.64 4.81 11.27
N ASN A 24 -5.89 4.79 10.17
CA ASN A 24 -6.43 5.00 8.81
C ASN A 24 -6.83 3.66 8.23
N VAL A 25 -8.09 3.33 8.50
CA VAL A 25 -8.66 2.03 8.17
C VAL A 25 -9.28 2.05 6.78
N CYS A 26 -8.92 1.10 5.93
CA CYS A 26 -9.60 0.86 4.66
C CYS A 26 -9.63 -0.62 4.30
N GLU A 27 -10.60 -1.02 3.49
CA GLU A 27 -10.62 -2.35 2.88
C GLU A 27 -9.89 -2.33 1.51
N LEU A 28 -8.97 -3.27 1.33
CA LEU A 28 -8.16 -3.42 0.13
C LEU A 28 -7.99 -4.88 -0.26
N ASP A 29 -7.92 -5.13 -1.57
CA ASP A 29 -7.51 -6.41 -2.09
C ASP A 29 -6.04 -6.34 -2.52
N PHE A 30 -5.24 -7.33 -2.13
CA PHE A 30 -3.83 -7.40 -2.51
C PHE A 30 -3.60 -8.42 -3.61
N LEU A 31 -2.67 -8.12 -4.51
CA LEU A 31 -2.11 -9.12 -5.41
C LEU A 31 -1.01 -9.88 -4.67
N VAL A 32 -1.06 -11.21 -4.70
CA VAL A 32 -0.03 -12.06 -4.13
C VAL A 32 1.03 -12.31 -5.21
N ILE A 33 2.26 -11.95 -4.89
CA ILE A 33 3.43 -12.07 -5.76
C ILE A 33 4.54 -12.78 -5.00
N ASP A 34 5.22 -13.72 -5.66
CA ASP A 34 6.45 -14.29 -5.13
C ASP A 34 7.58 -13.24 -5.25
N HIS A 35 7.87 -12.55 -4.15
CA HIS A 35 8.86 -11.49 -4.07
C HIS A 35 9.67 -11.59 -2.77
N GLU A 36 11.00 -11.57 -2.88
CA GLU A 36 11.89 -11.83 -1.73
C GLU A 36 12.12 -10.58 -0.85
N ASP A 37 12.06 -9.36 -1.40
CA ASP A 37 12.51 -8.17 -0.64
C ASP A 37 11.41 -7.43 0.17
N ASN A 38 10.13 -7.65 -0.10
CA ASN A 38 9.04 -6.85 0.51
C ASN A 38 7.86 -7.73 0.91
N ASP A 39 7.43 -7.63 2.16
CA ASP A 39 6.26 -8.34 2.67
C ASP A 39 4.93 -7.77 2.14
N GLY A 40 4.91 -6.48 1.80
CA GLY A 40 3.72 -5.79 1.32
C GLY A 40 4.04 -4.46 0.65
N LEU A 41 3.25 -4.12 -0.37
CA LEU A 41 3.37 -2.87 -1.11
C LEU A 41 1.99 -2.22 -1.23
N LEU A 42 1.88 -0.98 -0.76
CA LEU A 42 0.68 -0.18 -0.93
C LEU A 42 0.73 0.52 -2.29
N GLY A 43 -0.28 0.26 -3.11
CA GLY A 43 -0.49 0.95 -4.36
C GLY A 43 -1.02 2.37 -4.17
N PHE A 44 -1.13 3.08 -5.29
CA PHE A 44 -1.73 4.41 -5.31
C PHE A 44 -3.22 4.41 -4.96
N ASP A 45 -3.89 3.27 -5.15
CA ASP A 45 -5.28 3.04 -4.77
C ASP A 45 -5.54 3.21 -3.27
N TRP A 46 -4.59 2.83 -2.42
CA TRP A 46 -4.67 3.10 -0.97
C TRP A 46 -4.73 4.61 -0.67
N PHE A 47 -3.86 5.40 -1.30
CA PHE A 47 -3.84 6.86 -1.14
C PHE A 47 -5.17 7.49 -1.57
N VAL A 48 -5.73 7.03 -2.71
CA VAL A 48 -7.01 7.54 -3.22
C VAL A 48 -8.17 7.22 -2.27
N ARG A 49 -8.19 6.02 -1.67
CA ARG A 49 -9.28 5.59 -0.77
C ARG A 49 -9.23 6.24 0.60
N THR A 50 -8.04 6.45 1.15
CA THR A 50 -7.85 7.02 2.49
C THR A 50 -7.73 8.54 2.49
N GLY A 51 -7.43 9.14 1.33
CA GLY A 51 -7.04 10.55 1.26
C GLY A 51 -5.69 10.85 1.92
N ALA A 52 -4.94 9.82 2.33
CA ALA A 52 -3.60 9.99 2.85
C ALA A 52 -2.71 10.69 1.81
N SER A 53 -1.70 11.40 2.28
CA SER A 53 -0.73 12.06 1.41
C SER A 53 0.70 11.73 1.82
N PHE A 54 1.60 11.75 0.86
CA PHE A 54 3.04 11.57 1.12
C PHE A 54 3.72 12.94 1.15
N ASN A 55 4.44 13.23 2.24
CA ASN A 55 5.28 14.41 2.35
C ASN A 55 6.77 13.99 2.36
N PRO A 56 7.46 14.05 1.20
CA PRO A 56 8.86 13.63 1.10
C PRO A 56 9.80 14.50 1.94
N SER A 57 9.50 15.79 2.07
CA SER A 57 10.34 16.74 2.81
C SER A 57 10.36 16.42 4.30
N LEU A 58 9.22 15.96 4.84
CA LEU A 58 9.09 15.53 6.23
C LEU A 58 9.31 14.02 6.41
N ARG A 59 9.47 13.27 5.31
CA ARG A 59 9.62 11.81 5.28
C ARG A 59 8.47 11.08 6.01
N CYS A 60 7.25 11.59 5.86
CA CYS A 60 6.08 11.04 6.52
C CYS A 60 4.92 10.81 5.55
N LEU A 61 4.04 9.88 5.95
CA LEU A 61 2.68 9.83 5.46
C LEU A 61 1.83 10.72 6.37
N ASN A 62 1.06 11.61 5.77
CA ASN A 62 0.07 12.39 6.48
C ASN A 62 -1.28 11.70 6.31
N PHE A 63 -1.88 11.41 7.43
CA PHE A 63 -3.16 10.79 7.52
C PHE A 63 -4.23 11.87 7.72
N LEU A 64 -5.28 11.85 6.89
CA LEU A 64 -6.44 12.71 7.14
C LEU A 64 -7.29 12.00 8.20
N MET A 65 -7.47 12.63 9.36
CA MET A 65 -8.48 12.15 10.31
C MET A 65 -9.85 12.35 9.67
N VAL A 66 -10.53 11.26 9.35
CA VAL A 66 -11.95 11.25 8.97
C VAL A 66 -12.79 11.05 10.22
#